data_AF-A0A6P2GEV6-F1
#
_entry.id   AF-A0A6P2GEV6-F1
#
_cell.length_a   1.000
_cell.length_b   1.000
_cell.length_c   1.000
_cell.angle_alpha   90.00
_cell.angle_beta   90.00
_cell.angle_gamma   90.00
#
_symmetry.space_group_name_H-M   'P 1'
#
loop_
_entity.id
_entity.type
_entity.pdbx_description
1 polymer ?
#
loop_
_entity_poly.entity_id
_entity_poly.type
_entity_poly.pdbx_seq_one_letter_code
_entity_poly.pdbx_strand_id
1 'polypeptide(L)'
;MKTATMPALRVDPQLREEAESVLAENETLSAFMESALRDGIARRRVQREFVARGLASRAEAQRTGEYVDAADVQSELERMLEAARSKKAAD
;
A
#
# COMPACT_ATOMS: atom_id res chain seq x y z
N MET A 1 -15.46 27.14 -2.20
CA MET A 1 -14.72 26.87 -3.46
C MET A 1 -15.41 25.73 -4.19
N LYS A 2 -15.56 25.78 -5.51
CA LYS A 2 -16.10 24.65 -6.29
C LYS A 2 -15.03 23.55 -6.34
N THR A 3 -15.29 22.43 -5.67
CA THR A 3 -14.44 21.24 -5.69
C THR A 3 -14.73 20.41 -6.94
N ALA A 4 -13.76 19.62 -7.39
CA ALA A 4 -14.00 18.65 -8.45
C ALA A 4 -14.98 17.57 -7.96
N THR A 5 -15.92 17.16 -8.82
CA THR A 5 -16.92 16.13 -8.50
C THR A 5 -16.64 14.88 -9.30
N MET A 6 -16.77 13.71 -8.67
CA MET A 6 -16.74 12.44 -9.38
C MET A 6 -17.99 12.27 -10.24
N PRO A 7 -17.91 11.56 -11.38
CA PRO A 7 -19.09 11.24 -12.18
C PRO A 7 -20.07 10.39 -11.36
N ALA A 8 -21.36 10.47 -11.70
CA ALA A 8 -22.37 9.62 -11.09
C ALA A 8 -22.08 8.14 -11.38
N LEU A 9 -21.94 7.34 -10.32
CA LEU A 9 -21.65 5.91 -10.41
C LEU A 9 -22.94 5.12 -10.17
N ARG A 10 -23.34 4.30 -11.14
CA ARG A 10 -24.38 3.27 -10.94
C ARG A 10 -23.71 2.06 -10.33
N VAL A 11 -24.26 1.59 -9.22
CA VAL A 11 -23.79 0.40 -8.49
C VAL A 11 -24.92 -0.60 -8.34
N ASP A 12 -24.56 -1.84 -8.10
CA ASP A 12 -25.52 -2.87 -7.68
C ASP A 12 -26.19 -2.44 -6.35
N PRO A 13 -27.53 -2.57 -6.21
CA PRO A 13 -28.23 -2.25 -4.97
C PRO A 13 -27.68 -2.98 -3.75
N GLN A 14 -27.30 -4.24 -3.89
CA GLN A 14 -26.72 -5.03 -2.80
C GLN A 14 -25.38 -4.45 -2.34
N LEU A 15 -24.52 -4.05 -3.27
CA LEU A 15 -23.25 -3.41 -2.95
C LEU A 15 -23.46 -2.11 -2.16
N ARG A 16 -24.50 -1.35 -2.51
CA ARG A 16 -24.84 -0.13 -1.78
C ARG A 16 -25.26 -0.42 -0.35
N GLU A 17 -26.13 -1.41 -0.16
CA GLU A 17 -26.59 -1.82 1.17
C GLU A 17 -25.43 -2.31 2.05
N GLU A 18 -24.53 -3.12 1.48
CA GLU A 18 -23.31 -3.57 2.16
C GLU A 18 -22.44 -2.38 2.59
N ALA A 19 -22.24 -1.40 1.70
CA ALA A 19 -21.45 -0.21 2.00
C ALA A 19 -22.09 0.67 3.09
N GLU A 20 -23.42 0.81 3.08
CA GLU A 20 -24.15 1.56 4.11
C GLU A 20 -24.12 0.83 5.47
N SER A 21 -24.09 -0.52 5.48
CA SER A 21 -24.07 -1.32 6.70
C SER A 21 -22.76 -1.25 7.51
N VAL A 22 -21.66 -0.85 6.86
CA VAL A 22 -20.31 -0.82 7.46
C VAL A 22 -19.83 0.59 7.83
N LEU A 23 -20.68 1.61 7.67
CA LEU A 23 -20.34 3.00 8.00
C LEU A 23 -20.09 3.15 9.50
N ALA A 24 -19.10 3.97 9.85
CA ALA A 24 -18.88 4.39 11.22
C ALA A 24 -19.99 5.35 11.71
N GLU A 25 -20.04 5.59 13.02
CA GLU A 25 -20.99 6.54 13.60
C GLU A 25 -20.78 7.95 13.00
N ASN A 26 -21.86 8.55 12.49
CA ASN A 26 -21.86 9.84 11.81
C ASN A 26 -21.02 9.89 10.51
N GLU A 27 -20.63 8.76 9.94
CA GLU A 27 -19.99 8.70 8.62
C GLU A 27 -21.02 8.72 7.49
N THR A 28 -20.70 9.41 6.40
CA THR A 28 -21.54 9.41 5.19
C THR A 28 -20.96 8.47 4.14
N LEU A 29 -21.83 7.89 3.30
CA LEU A 29 -21.39 7.05 2.18
C LEU A 29 -20.40 7.78 1.26
N SER A 30 -20.56 9.08 1.04
CA SER A 30 -19.62 9.88 0.25
C SER A 30 -18.24 10.01 0.89
N ALA A 31 -18.17 10.21 2.21
CA ALA A 31 -16.90 10.26 2.93
C ALA A 31 -16.19 8.89 2.90
N PHE A 32 -16.93 7.81 3.12
CA PHE A 32 -16.42 6.45 3.01
C PHE A 32 -15.85 6.15 1.61
N MET A 33 -16.61 6.48 0.55
CA MET A 33 -16.16 6.32 -0.84
C MET A 33 -14.93 7.16 -1.16
N GLU A 34 -14.82 8.39 -0.63
CA GLU A 34 -13.63 9.22 -0.80
C GLU A 34 -12.40 8.56 -0.16
N SER A 35 -12.53 8.06 1.08
CA SER A 35 -11.44 7.37 1.77
C SER A 35 -11.00 6.12 1.01
N ALA A 36 -11.96 5.28 0.60
CA ALA A 36 -11.68 4.08 -0.19
C ALA A 36 -10.96 4.40 -1.51
N LEU A 37 -11.34 5.50 -2.17
CA LEU A 37 -10.68 5.96 -3.40
C LEU A 37 -9.24 6.42 -3.13
N ARG A 38 -9.01 7.19 -2.05
CA ARG A 38 -7.66 7.62 -1.64
C ARG A 38 -6.77 6.42 -1.36
N ASP A 39 -7.27 5.44 -0.61
CA ASP A 39 -6.55 4.21 -0.28
C ASP A 39 -6.26 3.37 -1.53
N GLY A 40 -7.24 3.25 -2.43
CA GLY A 40 -7.08 2.57 -3.71
C GLY A 40 -6.00 3.21 -4.58
N ILE A 41 -5.98 4.55 -4.66
CA ILE A 41 -4.94 5.30 -5.40
C ILE A 41 -3.57 5.08 -4.76
N ALA A 42 -3.45 5.22 -3.44
CA ALA A 42 -2.20 5.04 -2.72
C ALA A 42 -1.63 3.63 -2.95
N ARG A 43 -2.47 2.60 -2.79
CA ARG A 43 -2.10 1.19 -3.02
C ARG A 43 -1.60 0.95 -4.43
N ARG A 44 -2.30 1.47 -5.45
CA ARG A 44 -1.90 1.33 -6.86
C ARG A 44 -0.58 2.04 -7.16
N ARG A 45 -0.34 3.22 -6.58
CA ARG A 45 0.94 3.93 -6.72
C ARG A 45 2.10 3.13 -6.13
N VAL A 46 1.95 2.69 -4.88
CA VAL A 46 2.97 1.88 -4.19
C VAL A 46 3.25 0.59 -4.96
N GLN A 47 2.23 -0.13 -5.42
CA GLN A 47 2.40 -1.35 -6.20
C GLN A 47 3.16 -1.09 -7.51
N ARG A 48 2.79 -0.05 -8.25
CA ARG A 48 3.47 0.32 -9.49
C ARG A 48 4.94 0.66 -9.26
N GLU A 49 5.23 1.45 -8.23
CA GLU A 49 6.60 1.83 -7.88
C GLU A 49 7.42 0.65 -7.39
N PHE A 50 6.83 -0.26 -6.62
CA PHE A 50 7.49 -1.49 -6.18
C PHE A 50 7.92 -2.36 -7.37
N VAL A 51 6.99 -2.60 -8.31
CA VAL A 51 7.29 -3.36 -9.53
C VAL A 51 8.34 -2.66 -10.38
N ALA A 52 8.22 -1.34 -10.58
CA ALA A 52 9.18 -0.56 -11.35
C ALA A 52 10.60 -0.65 -10.75
N ARG A 53 10.72 -0.50 -9.42
CA ARG A 53 12.00 -0.64 -8.72
C ARG A 53 12.58 -2.06 -8.82
N GLY A 54 11.76 -3.09 -8.67
CA GLY A 54 12.20 -4.48 -8.82
C GLY A 54 12.71 -4.79 -10.23
N LEU A 55 12.00 -4.31 -11.27
CA LEU A 55 12.44 -4.49 -12.66
C LEU A 55 13.74 -3.73 -12.95
N ALA A 56 13.89 -2.51 -12.45
CA ALA A 56 15.12 -1.74 -12.58
C ALA A 56 16.31 -2.42 -11.87
N SER A 57 16.11 -2.88 -10.63
CA SER A 57 17.13 -3.63 -9.87
C SER A 57 17.55 -4.90 -10.59
N ARG A 58 16.61 -5.64 -11.17
CA ARG A 58 16.92 -6.85 -11.97
C ARG A 58 17.74 -6.51 -13.21
N ALA A 59 17.35 -5.47 -13.94
CA ALA A 59 18.10 -5.04 -15.14
C ALA A 59 19.53 -4.60 -14.78
N GLU A 60 19.69 -3.94 -13.62
CA GLU A 60 20.99 -3.55 -13.11
C GLU A 60 21.88 -4.74 -12.76
N ALA A 61 21.37 -5.70 -11.98
CA ALA A 61 22.10 -6.91 -11.63
C ALA A 61 22.49 -7.73 -12.87
N GLN A 62 21.63 -7.77 -13.89
CA GLN A 62 21.94 -8.39 -15.19
C GLN A 62 23.07 -7.67 -15.93
N ARG A 63 23.15 -6.34 -15.82
CA ARG A 63 24.17 -5.52 -16.47
C ARG A 63 25.52 -5.57 -15.76
N THR A 64 25.53 -5.58 -14.43
CA THR A 64 26.76 -5.55 -13.63
C THR A 64 27.29 -6.94 -13.29
N GLY A 65 26.40 -7.95 -13.27
CA GLY A 65 26.72 -9.28 -12.74
C GLY A 65 26.80 -9.33 -11.21
N GLU A 66 26.43 -8.25 -10.53
CA GLU A 66 26.43 -8.16 -9.07
C GLU A 66 25.12 -8.71 -8.51
N TYR A 67 25.24 -9.80 -7.75
CA TYR A 67 24.14 -10.44 -7.04
C TYR A 67 24.52 -10.63 -5.57
N VAL A 68 23.52 -10.60 -4.69
CA VAL A 68 23.70 -10.90 -3.27
C VAL A 68 23.05 -12.24 -2.98
N ASP A 69 23.72 -13.10 -2.22
CA ASP A 69 23.15 -14.38 -1.82
C ASP A 69 21.92 -14.17 -0.93
N ALA A 70 20.89 -14.98 -1.12
CA ALA A 70 19.65 -14.86 -0.37
C ALA A 70 19.85 -15.09 1.14
N ALA A 71 20.80 -15.95 1.52
CA ALA A 71 21.13 -16.19 2.93
C ALA A 71 21.78 -14.96 3.58
N ASP A 72 22.64 -14.25 2.85
CA ASP A 72 23.26 -13.01 3.34
C ASP A 72 22.21 -11.93 3.58
N VAL A 73 21.26 -11.78 2.65
CA VAL A 73 20.12 -10.84 2.80
C VAL A 73 19.28 -11.19 4.02
N GLN A 74 18.92 -12.47 4.20
CA GLN A 74 18.10 -12.90 5.34
C GLN A 74 18.81 -12.67 6.67
N SER A 75 20.09 -13.04 6.76
CA SER A 75 20.91 -12.82 7.95
C SER A 75 21.01 -11.34 8.32
N GLU A 76 21.20 -10.46 7.34
CA GLU A 76 21.24 -9.03 7.58
C GLU A 76 19.89 -8.50 8.09
N LEU A 77 18.78 -8.91 7.49
CA LEU A 77 17.44 -8.50 7.92
C LEU A 77 17.10 -8.99 9.34
N GLU A 78 17.48 -10.22 9.68
CA GLU A 78 17.31 -10.77 11.04
C GLU A 78 18.08 -9.94 12.07
N ARG A 79 19.33 -9.59 11.77
CA ARG A 79 20.15 -8.74 12.65
C ARG A 79 19.55 -7.34 12.82
N MET A 80 19.05 -6.74 11.74
CA MET A 80 18.36 -5.43 11.81
C MET A 80 17.09 -5.51 12.67
N LEU A 81 16.32 -6.59 12.53
CA LEU A 81 15.12 -6.82 13.32
C LEU A 81 15.44 -6.97 14.81
N GLU A 82 16.47 -7.74 15.15
CA GLU A 82 16.87 -7.95 16.54
C GLU A 82 17.36 -6.66 17.19
N ALA A 83 18.14 -5.85 16.46
CA ALA A 83 18.56 -4.53 16.92
C ALA A 83 17.36 -3.60 17.19
N ALA A 84 16.36 -3.59 16.30
CA ALA A 84 15.14 -2.80 16.47
C ALA A 84 14.32 -3.24 17.69
N ARG A 85 14.21 -4.56 17.93
CA ARG A 85 13.53 -5.12 19.11
C ARG A 85 14.25 -4.77 20.40
N SER A 86 15.57 -4.92 20.44
CA SER A 86 16.40 -4.57 21.60
C SER A 86 16.25 -3.10 21.96
N LYS A 87 16.25 -2.20 20.95
CA LYS A 87 16.03 -0.77 21.18
C LYS A 87 14.64 -0.48 21.77
N LYS A 88 13.59 -1.10 21.23
CA LYS A 88 12.22 -0.95 21.75
C LYS A 88 12.06 -1.47 23.18
N ALA A 89 12.83 -2.48 23.59
CA ALA A 89 12.79 -3.02 24.96
C ALA A 89 13.57 -2.17 25.97
N ALA A 90 14.46 -1.30 25.49
CA ALA A 90 15.24 -0.37 26.32
C ALA A 90 14.55 0.99 26.53
N ASP A 91 13.55 1.30 25.70
CA ASP A 91 12.64 2.45 25.82
C ASP A 91 11.41 2.10 26.69
#